data_AF-A0A7C7UN65-F1
#
_entry.id   AF-A0A7C7UN65-F1
#
_cell.length_a   1.000
_cell.length_b   1.000
_cell.length_c   1.000
_cell.angle_alpha   90.00
_cell.angle_beta   90.00
_cell.angle_gamma   90.00
#
_symmetry.space_group_name_H-M   'P 1'
#
loop_
_entity.id
_entity.type
_entity.pdbx_description
1 polymer ?
#
loop_
_entity_poly.entity_id
_entity_poly.type
_entity_poly.pdbx_seq_one_letter_code
_entity_poly.pdbx_strand_id
1 'polypeptide(L)'
;MAEGTDLLRRIAERAGVEEAAAEEALADLVGEFITTVGKEPAKPAMGIPPYFDRYVATELQHLKEDIAGLRREMNQRFETFKVEMNQRFEAFEVEMNLRFSEVGRRFDEMGAEVNRRFGEVDRHFDEMDAEMNRRFGEVGRRFDRLERWFLALGVPVILGILAIIIKVFFGVP
;
A
#
# COMPACT_ATOMS: atom_id res chain seq x y z
N MET A 1 -70.90 -22.25 8.50
CA MET A 1 -71.94 -22.28 7.46
C MET A 1 -71.77 -21.15 6.44
N ALA A 2 -71.44 -19.91 6.83
CA ALA A 2 -71.38 -18.76 5.90
C ALA A 2 -70.10 -18.66 5.03
N GLU A 3 -68.94 -19.18 5.45
CA GLU A 3 -67.70 -19.11 4.65
C GLU A 3 -67.66 -20.13 3.49
N GLY A 4 -68.31 -21.29 3.64
CA GLY A 4 -68.30 -22.34 2.61
C GLY A 4 -69.11 -21.96 1.38
N THR A 5 -70.26 -21.32 1.58
CA THR A 5 -71.13 -20.82 0.51
C THR A 5 -70.49 -19.67 -0.27
N ASP A 6 -69.72 -18.78 0.39
CA ASP A 6 -69.03 -17.68 -0.31
C ASP A 6 -67.91 -18.17 -1.23
N LEU A 7 -67.22 -19.25 -0.85
CA LEU A 7 -66.19 -19.86 -1.69
C LEU A 7 -66.80 -20.54 -2.93
N LEU A 8 -67.91 -21.27 -2.75
CA LEU A 8 -68.61 -21.96 -3.82
C LEU A 8 -69.18 -20.97 -4.83
N ARG A 9 -69.81 -19.89 -4.36
CA ARG A 9 -70.30 -18.80 -5.21
C ARG A 9 -69.21 -18.18 -6.09
N ARG A 10 -68.03 -17.93 -5.54
CA ARG A 10 -66.88 -17.39 -6.30
C ARG A 10 -66.32 -18.37 -7.33
N ILE A 11 -66.31 -19.66 -7.02
CA ILE A 11 -65.89 -20.70 -7.97
C ILE A 11 -66.91 -20.82 -9.10
N ALA A 12 -68.20 -20.80 -8.76
CA ALA A 12 -69.32 -20.85 -9.69
C ALA A 12 -69.33 -19.66 -10.65
N GLU A 13 -69.17 -18.43 -10.15
CA GLU A 13 -69.05 -17.20 -10.96
C GLU A 13 -67.85 -17.24 -11.92
N ARG A 14 -66.71 -17.76 -11.46
CA ARG A 14 -65.49 -17.84 -12.28
C ARG A 14 -65.57 -18.91 -13.37
N ALA A 15 -66.31 -19.98 -13.13
CA ALA A 15 -66.58 -21.04 -14.09
C ALA A 15 -67.82 -20.76 -14.96
N GLY A 16 -68.62 -19.75 -14.62
CA GLY A 16 -69.85 -19.37 -15.33
C GLY A 16 -71.02 -20.33 -15.12
N VAL A 17 -71.04 -21.07 -14.01
CA VAL A 17 -72.04 -22.12 -13.72
C VAL A 17 -72.88 -21.70 -12.51
N GLU A 18 -74.14 -22.13 -12.43
CA GLU A 18 -74.98 -21.84 -11.25
C GLU A 18 -74.46 -22.54 -9.99
N GLU A 19 -74.61 -21.89 -8.84
CA GLU A 19 -74.03 -22.28 -7.54
C GLU A 19 -74.40 -23.74 -7.15
N ALA A 20 -75.61 -24.19 -7.48
CA ALA A 20 -76.07 -25.55 -7.22
C ALA A 20 -75.28 -26.62 -8.01
N ALA A 21 -74.87 -26.31 -9.24
CA ALA A 21 -74.08 -27.23 -10.08
C ALA A 21 -72.61 -27.25 -9.64
N ALA A 22 -72.10 -26.15 -9.07
CA ALA A 22 -70.76 -26.11 -8.48
C ALA A 22 -70.68 -26.96 -7.20
N GLU A 23 -71.75 -26.99 -6.40
CA GLU A 23 -71.85 -27.85 -5.22
C GLU A 23 -71.86 -29.34 -5.60
N GLU A 24 -72.61 -29.73 -6.63
CA GLU A 24 -72.66 -31.12 -7.11
C GLU A 24 -71.29 -31.59 -7.63
N ALA A 25 -70.63 -30.77 -8.46
CA ALA A 25 -69.29 -31.07 -8.98
C ALA A 25 -68.25 -31.18 -7.86
N LEU A 26 -68.36 -30.36 -6.81
CA LEU A 26 -67.45 -30.41 -5.68
C LEU A 26 -67.73 -31.63 -4.80
N ALA A 27 -69.00 -32.02 -4.63
CA ALA A 27 -69.38 -33.23 -3.90
C ALA A 27 -68.85 -34.49 -4.61
N ASP A 28 -68.94 -34.54 -5.94
CA ASP A 28 -68.38 -35.63 -6.74
C ASP A 28 -66.85 -35.66 -6.66
N LEU A 29 -66.19 -34.51 -6.78
CA LEU A 29 -64.73 -34.41 -6.68
C LEU A 29 -64.24 -34.82 -5.29
N VAL A 30 -64.93 -34.40 -4.22
CA VAL A 30 -64.61 -34.78 -2.84
C VAL A 30 -64.91 -36.27 -2.62
N GLY A 31 -65.98 -36.80 -3.20
CA GLY A 31 -66.30 -38.24 -3.19
C GLY A 31 -65.22 -39.07 -3.89
N GLU A 32 -64.78 -38.65 -5.06
CA GLU A 32 -63.66 -39.25 -5.79
C GLU A 32 -62.36 -39.13 -4.98
N PHE A 33 -62.09 -37.98 -4.38
CA PHE A 33 -60.90 -37.78 -3.55
C PHE A 33 -60.91 -38.68 -2.31
N ILE A 34 -62.05 -38.81 -1.62
CA ILE A 34 -62.20 -39.69 -0.45
C ILE A 34 -62.03 -41.16 -0.85
N THR A 35 -62.53 -41.58 -2.02
CA THR A 35 -62.30 -42.96 -2.51
C THR A 35 -60.87 -43.20 -2.97
N THR A 36 -60.20 -42.16 -3.47
CA THR A 36 -58.81 -42.24 -3.95
C THR A 36 -57.80 -42.20 -2.79
N VAL A 37 -58.06 -41.38 -1.77
CA VAL A 37 -57.20 -41.18 -0.59
C VAL A 37 -57.55 -42.15 0.56
N GLY A 38 -58.80 -42.61 0.64
CA GLY A 38 -59.28 -43.62 1.60
C GLY A 38 -58.74 -45.03 1.35
N LYS A 39 -57.98 -45.24 0.27
CA LYS A 39 -57.06 -46.38 0.19
C LYS A 39 -55.95 -46.13 1.20
N GLU A 40 -56.07 -46.74 2.38
CA GLU A 40 -54.99 -46.84 3.36
C GLU A 40 -53.66 -47.00 2.61
N PRO A 41 -52.62 -46.18 2.88
CA PRO A 41 -51.33 -46.41 2.26
C PRO A 41 -50.95 -47.82 2.65
N ALA A 42 -50.94 -48.72 1.68
CA ALA A 42 -50.63 -50.12 1.88
C ALA A 42 -49.32 -50.15 2.68
N LYS A 43 -49.38 -50.63 3.94
CA LYS A 43 -48.18 -50.87 4.72
C LYS A 43 -47.23 -51.63 3.79
N PRO A 44 -46.03 -51.13 3.48
CA PRO A 44 -45.14 -51.86 2.60
C PRO A 44 -44.92 -53.22 3.25
N ALA A 45 -45.45 -54.27 2.62
CA ALA A 45 -45.40 -55.65 3.12
C ALA A 45 -43.96 -56.20 3.16
N MET A 46 -42.99 -55.40 2.71
CA MET A 46 -41.57 -55.66 2.85
C MET A 46 -41.07 -54.92 4.09
N GLY A 47 -41.16 -55.58 5.25
CA GLY A 47 -40.50 -55.10 6.47
C GLY A 47 -39.02 -54.87 6.18
N ILE A 48 -38.46 -53.81 6.76
CA ILE A 48 -37.03 -53.49 6.67
C ILE A 48 -36.25 -54.80 6.93
N PRO A 49 -35.48 -55.32 5.97
CA PRO A 49 -34.82 -56.60 6.14
C PRO A 49 -33.90 -56.57 7.36
N PRO A 50 -33.80 -57.64 8.18
CA PRO A 50 -33.02 -57.64 9.43
C PRO A 50 -31.53 -57.27 9.27
N TYR A 51 -30.99 -57.32 8.05
CA TYR A 51 -29.61 -56.93 7.72
C TYR A 51 -29.44 -55.45 7.37
N PHE A 52 -30.53 -54.73 7.08
CA PHE A 52 -30.49 -53.34 6.63
C PHE A 52 -29.91 -52.41 7.71
N ASP A 53 -30.29 -52.61 8.97
CA ASP A 53 -29.74 -51.85 10.09
C ASP A 53 -28.23 -52.06 10.26
N ARG A 54 -27.74 -53.30 10.07
CA ARG A 54 -26.30 -53.61 10.11
C ARG A 54 -25.56 -52.99 8.94
N TYR A 55 -26.12 -53.06 7.74
CA TYR A 55 -25.53 -52.47 6.54
C TYR A 55 -25.37 -50.95 6.70
N VAL A 56 -26.46 -50.25 7.05
CA VAL A 56 -26.43 -48.80 7.28
C VAL A 56 -25.50 -48.42 8.43
N ALA A 57 -25.48 -49.18 9.53
CA ALA A 57 -24.56 -48.93 10.64
C ALA A 57 -23.08 -49.06 10.20
N THR A 58 -22.78 -50.03 9.33
CA THR A 58 -21.43 -50.28 8.82
C THR A 58 -20.99 -49.16 7.88
N GLU A 59 -21.85 -48.75 6.94
CA GLU A 59 -21.60 -47.62 6.04
C GLU A 59 -21.44 -46.29 6.79
N LEU A 60 -22.27 -46.04 7.82
CA LEU A 60 -22.13 -44.87 8.69
C LEU A 60 -20.83 -44.89 9.49
N GLN A 61 -20.34 -46.08 9.86
CA GLN A 61 -19.07 -46.22 10.56
C GLN A 61 -17.89 -45.92 9.62
N HIS A 62 -17.89 -46.47 8.40
CA HIS A 62 -16.90 -46.13 7.38
C HIS A 62 -16.90 -44.64 7.06
N LEU A 63 -18.08 -44.03 6.86
CA LEU A 63 -18.19 -42.59 6.62
C LEU A 63 -17.61 -41.75 7.77
N LYS A 64 -17.85 -42.14 9.03
CA LYS A 64 -17.26 -41.47 10.20
C LYS A 64 -15.74 -41.60 10.23
N GLU A 65 -15.22 -42.78 9.89
CA GLU A 65 -13.78 -43.04 9.82
C GLU A 65 -13.12 -42.21 8.70
N ASP A 66 -13.75 -42.12 7.53
CA ASP A 66 -13.30 -41.31 6.39
C ASP A 66 -13.30 -39.81 6.73
N ILE A 67 -14.38 -39.31 7.34
CA ILE A 67 -14.46 -37.91 7.80
C ILE A 67 -13.39 -37.63 8.86
N ALA A 68 -13.17 -38.55 9.80
CA ALA A 68 -12.12 -38.42 10.80
C ALA A 68 -10.71 -38.45 10.18
N GLY A 69 -10.52 -39.25 9.12
CA GLY A 69 -9.30 -39.30 8.32
C GLY A 69 -9.03 -37.98 7.62
N LEU A 70 -10.01 -37.48 6.86
CA LEU A 70 -9.94 -36.19 6.17
C LEU A 70 -9.66 -35.04 7.14
N ARG A 71 -10.33 -35.02 8.30
CA ARG A 71 -10.10 -33.99 9.33
C ARG A 71 -8.67 -34.04 9.87
N ARG A 72 -8.11 -35.24 10.07
CA ARG A 72 -6.71 -35.41 10.51
C ARG A 72 -5.73 -34.93 9.44
N GLU A 73 -5.94 -35.32 8.18
CA GLU A 73 -5.09 -34.91 7.07
C GLU A 73 -5.13 -33.39 6.88
N MET A 74 -6.32 -32.79 6.90
CA MET A 74 -6.49 -31.34 6.80
C MET A 74 -5.76 -30.61 7.93
N ASN A 75 -5.89 -31.07 9.18
CA ASN A 75 -5.19 -30.48 10.31
C ASN A 75 -3.66 -30.59 10.16
N GLN A 76 -3.15 -31.74 9.72
CA GLN A 76 -1.72 -31.90 9.46
C GLN A 76 -1.24 -30.96 8.37
N ARG A 77 -1.94 -30.89 7.24
CA ARG A 77 -1.60 -29.98 6.13
C ARG A 77 -1.63 -28.51 6.57
N PHE A 78 -2.59 -28.14 7.40
CA PHE A 78 -2.71 -26.78 7.90
C PHE A 78 -1.56 -26.43 8.86
N GLU A 79 -1.16 -27.33 9.75
CA GLU A 79 -0.01 -27.11 10.63
C GLU A 79 1.30 -27.07 9.84
N THR A 80 1.50 -27.95 8.86
CA THR A 80 2.66 -27.88 7.95
C THR A 80 2.69 -26.55 7.20
N PHE A 81 1.56 -26.12 6.65
CA PHE A 81 1.45 -24.85 5.93
C PHE A 81 1.78 -23.65 6.83
N LYS A 82 1.28 -23.64 8.07
CA LYS A 82 1.62 -22.60 9.05
C LYS A 82 3.12 -22.54 9.32
N VAL A 83 3.75 -23.69 9.55
CA VAL A 83 5.19 -23.75 9.83
C VAL A 83 5.99 -23.24 8.64
N GLU A 84 5.67 -23.70 7.42
CA GLU A 84 6.35 -23.24 6.20
C GLU A 84 6.16 -21.73 5.99
N MET A 85 4.94 -21.23 6.18
CA MET A 85 4.65 -19.80 6.06
C MET A 85 5.43 -18.98 7.08
N ASN A 86 5.51 -19.44 8.33
CA ASN A 86 6.25 -18.75 9.38
C ASN A 86 7.75 -18.71 9.07
N GLN A 87 8.33 -19.83 8.62
CA GLN A 87 9.74 -19.88 8.19
C GLN A 87 10.02 -18.95 7.00
N ARG A 88 9.13 -18.91 6.01
CA ARG A 88 9.27 -18.02 4.84
C ARG A 88 9.16 -16.55 5.26
N PHE A 89 8.29 -16.24 6.21
CA PHE A 89 8.13 -14.89 6.73
C PHE A 89 9.37 -14.44 7.52
N GLU A 90 9.90 -15.30 8.40
CA GLU A 90 11.15 -15.04 9.13
C GLU A 90 12.33 -14.85 8.17
N ALA A 91 12.46 -15.69 7.16
CA ALA A 91 13.50 -15.55 6.14
C ALA A 91 13.37 -14.22 5.36
N PHE A 92 12.14 -13.83 5.01
CA PHE A 92 11.86 -12.56 4.35
C PHE A 92 12.19 -11.35 5.25
N GLU A 93 11.87 -11.42 6.54
CA GLU A 93 12.19 -10.37 7.50
C GLU A 93 13.70 -10.19 7.66
N VAL A 94 14.44 -11.30 7.77
CA VAL A 94 15.91 -11.28 7.82
C VAL A 94 16.50 -10.69 6.54
N GLU A 95 16.02 -11.11 5.37
CA GLU A 95 16.50 -10.58 4.09
C GLU A 95 16.22 -9.08 3.96
N MET A 96 15.02 -8.62 4.33
CA MET A 96 14.71 -7.19 4.34
C MET A 96 15.65 -6.43 5.26
N ASN A 97 15.83 -6.89 6.50
CA ASN A 97 16.68 -6.20 7.47
C ASN A 97 18.13 -6.08 6.97
N LEU A 98 18.66 -7.14 6.33
CA LEU A 98 19.98 -7.10 5.69
C LEU A 98 20.05 -6.06 4.57
N ARG A 99 19.05 -6.05 3.67
CA ARG A 99 19.00 -5.07 2.57
C ARG A 99 18.87 -3.64 3.08
N PHE A 100 18.03 -3.39 4.09
CA PHE A 100 17.91 -2.06 4.70
C PHE A 100 19.21 -1.63 5.38
N SER A 101 19.88 -2.52 6.09
CA SER A 101 21.18 -2.25 6.69
C SER A 101 22.24 -1.94 5.64
N GLU A 102 22.27 -2.67 4.51
CA GLU A 102 23.19 -2.38 3.41
C GLU A 102 22.91 -1.01 2.79
N VAL A 103 21.65 -0.66 2.58
CA VAL A 103 21.24 0.65 2.08
C VAL A 103 21.69 1.75 3.05
N GLY A 104 21.46 1.58 4.36
CA GLY A 104 21.92 2.53 5.38
C GLY A 104 23.44 2.76 5.31
N ARG A 105 24.21 1.68 5.21
CA ARG A 105 25.68 1.76 5.07
C ARG A 105 26.11 2.52 3.82
N ARG A 106 25.44 2.31 2.68
CA ARG A 106 25.73 3.05 1.43
C ARG A 106 25.41 4.54 1.55
N PHE A 107 24.32 4.88 2.26
CA PHE A 107 23.99 6.29 2.54
C PHE A 107 25.05 6.96 3.44
N ASP A 108 25.52 6.26 4.47
CA ASP A 108 26.59 6.77 5.34
C ASP A 108 27.89 6.99 4.57
N GLU A 109 28.27 6.04 3.69
CA GLU A 109 29.43 6.17 2.81
C GLU A 109 29.31 7.38 1.87
N MET A 110 28.14 7.56 1.26
CA MET A 110 27.87 8.69 0.38
C MET A 110 27.94 10.01 1.15
N GLY A 111 27.36 10.06 2.36
CA GLY A 111 27.43 11.24 3.23
C GLY A 111 28.87 11.60 3.62
N ALA A 112 29.68 10.59 3.96
CA ALA A 112 31.10 10.79 4.28
C ALA A 112 31.91 11.27 3.07
N GLU A 113 31.64 10.74 1.87
CA GLU A 113 32.29 11.20 0.63
C GLU A 113 31.92 12.65 0.31
N VAL A 114 30.63 12.99 0.41
CA VAL A 114 30.14 14.35 0.19
C VAL A 114 30.82 15.33 1.15
N ASN A 115 30.85 15.01 2.44
CA ASN A 115 31.53 15.85 3.44
C ASN A 115 33.02 16.03 3.13
N ARG A 116 33.71 14.97 2.68
CA ARG A 116 35.12 15.07 2.29
C ARG A 116 35.32 16.01 1.11
N ARG A 117 34.50 15.90 0.06
CA ARG A 117 34.56 16.77 -1.11
C ARG A 117 34.26 18.22 -0.77
N PHE A 118 33.27 18.48 0.08
CA PHE A 118 33.01 19.84 0.58
C PHE A 118 34.19 20.39 1.37
N GLY A 119 34.80 19.60 2.26
CA GLY A 119 36.01 20.02 2.99
C GLY A 119 37.25 20.21 2.10
N GLU A 120 37.31 19.58 0.91
CA GLU A 120 38.33 19.88 -0.11
C GLU A 120 38.04 21.21 -0.81
N VAL A 121 36.79 21.48 -1.13
CA VAL A 121 36.34 22.75 -1.73
C VAL A 121 36.62 23.92 -0.78
N ASP A 122 36.27 23.79 0.50
CA ASP A 122 36.54 24.83 1.51
C ASP A 122 38.04 25.16 1.60
N ARG A 123 38.89 24.13 1.63
CA ARG A 123 40.35 24.32 1.62
C ARG A 123 40.85 25.03 0.37
N HIS A 124 40.31 24.69 -0.81
CA HIS A 124 40.69 25.36 -2.05
C HIS A 124 40.26 26.84 -2.04
N PHE A 125 39.10 27.17 -1.45
CA PHE A 125 38.70 28.56 -1.26
C PHE A 125 39.62 29.30 -0.29
N ASP A 126 39.98 28.69 0.85
CA ASP A 126 40.93 29.29 1.80
C ASP A 126 42.29 29.56 1.15
N GLU A 127 42.79 28.63 0.33
CA GLU A 127 44.03 28.79 -0.43
C GLU A 127 43.93 29.93 -1.45
N MET A 128 42.83 30.02 -2.19
CA MET A 128 42.57 31.11 -3.14
C MET A 128 42.51 32.46 -2.43
N ASP A 129 41.81 32.56 -1.29
CA ASP A 129 41.72 33.79 -0.51
C ASP A 129 43.07 34.22 0.05
N ALA A 130 43.88 33.26 0.54
CA ALA A 130 45.23 33.52 0.99
C ALA A 130 46.14 34.03 -0.14
N GLU A 131 46.07 33.42 -1.33
CA GLU A 131 46.82 33.87 -2.50
C GLU A 131 46.37 35.27 -2.95
N MET A 132 45.06 35.50 -3.00
CA MET A 132 44.47 36.78 -3.37
C MET A 132 44.94 37.89 -2.41
N ASN A 133 44.88 37.65 -1.10
CA ASN A 133 45.36 38.59 -0.08
C ASN A 133 46.86 38.88 -0.23
N ARG A 134 47.69 37.87 -0.54
CA ARG A 134 49.12 38.10 -0.82
C ARG A 134 49.33 38.99 -2.03
N ARG A 135 48.65 38.69 -3.15
CA ARG A 135 48.75 39.48 -4.40
C ARG A 135 48.29 40.91 -4.18
N PHE A 136 47.16 41.15 -3.51
CA PHE A 136 46.70 42.49 -3.17
C PHE A 136 47.69 43.22 -2.24
N GLY A 137 48.26 42.54 -1.25
CA GLY A 137 49.29 43.11 -0.37
C GLY A 137 50.57 43.48 -1.10
N GLU A 138 50.96 42.74 -2.15
CA GLU A 138 52.08 43.10 -3.02
C GLU A 138 51.77 44.32 -3.89
N VAL A 139 50.55 44.39 -4.43
CA VAL A 139 50.07 45.55 -5.19
C VAL A 139 50.05 46.80 -4.32
N GLY A 140 49.52 46.72 -3.10
CA GLY A 140 49.55 47.82 -2.12
C GLY A 140 50.98 48.32 -1.87
N ARG A 141 51.93 47.40 -1.62
CA ARG A 141 53.35 47.77 -1.47
C ARG A 141 53.97 48.44 -2.70
N ARG A 142 53.51 48.10 -3.92
CA ARG A 142 53.95 48.78 -5.14
C ARG A 142 53.38 50.20 -5.22
N PHE A 143 52.10 50.37 -4.88
CA PHE A 143 51.48 51.69 -4.81
C PHE A 143 52.14 52.58 -3.75
N ASP A 144 52.41 52.09 -2.54
CA ASP A 144 53.11 52.85 -1.49
C ASP A 144 54.51 53.32 -1.92
N ARG A 145 55.20 52.52 -2.75
CA ARG A 145 56.47 52.93 -3.34
C ARG A 145 56.26 54.03 -4.37
N LEU A 146 55.32 53.85 -5.29
CA LEU A 146 55.01 54.86 -6.32
C LEU A 146 54.58 56.18 -5.71
N GLU A 147 53.74 56.17 -4.68
CA GLU A 147 53.31 57.36 -3.94
C GLU A 147 54.51 58.08 -3.31
N ARG A 148 55.41 57.34 -2.66
CA ARG A 148 56.66 57.93 -2.12
C ARG A 148 57.52 58.58 -3.19
N TRP A 149 57.71 57.93 -4.34
CA TRP A 149 58.46 58.53 -5.45
C TRP A 149 57.76 59.77 -6.02
N PHE A 150 56.43 59.72 -6.14
CA PHE A 150 55.62 60.85 -6.62
C PHE A 150 55.70 62.05 -5.67
N LEU A 151 55.61 61.84 -4.36
CA LEU A 151 55.78 62.89 -3.36
C LEU A 151 57.22 63.43 -3.33
N ALA A 152 58.22 62.55 -3.40
CA ALA A 152 59.63 62.94 -3.32
C ALA A 152 60.15 63.66 -4.57
N LEU A 153 59.68 63.29 -5.76
CA LEU A 153 60.16 63.85 -7.03
C LEU A 153 59.12 64.65 -7.79
N GLY A 154 57.88 64.17 -7.87
CA GLY A 154 56.82 64.81 -8.65
C GLY A 154 56.39 66.16 -8.07
N VAL A 155 56.05 66.20 -6.77
CA VAL A 155 55.62 67.42 -6.07
C VAL A 155 56.65 68.56 -6.19
N PRO A 156 57.95 68.38 -5.85
CA PRO A 156 58.91 69.48 -5.94
C PRO A 156 59.16 69.93 -7.39
N VAL A 157 59.10 69.04 -8.37
CA VAL A 157 59.21 69.42 -9.80
C VAL A 157 58.03 70.30 -10.22
N ILE A 158 56.80 69.92 -9.84
CA ILE A 158 55.60 70.70 -10.15
C ILE A 158 55.65 72.07 -9.45
N LEU A 159 56.02 72.10 -8.17
CA LEU A 159 56.19 73.36 -7.42
C LEU A 159 57.30 74.24 -8.02
N GLY A 160 58.41 73.64 -8.47
CA GLY A 160 59.50 74.35 -9.14
C GLY A 160 59.05 74.99 -10.45
N ILE A 161 58.32 74.25 -11.29
CA ILE A 161 57.74 74.78 -12.53
C ILE A 161 56.75 75.91 -12.22
N LEU A 162 55.88 75.72 -11.23
CA LEU A 162 54.91 76.74 -10.82
C LEU A 162 55.60 78.03 -10.33
N ALA A 163 56.66 77.90 -9.54
CA ALA A 163 57.44 79.04 -9.05
C ALA A 163 58.11 79.82 -10.19
N ILE A 164 58.62 79.13 -11.22
CA ILE A 164 59.18 79.75 -12.41
C ILE A 164 58.10 80.52 -13.17
N ILE A 165 56.92 79.92 -13.38
CA ILE A 165 55.79 80.57 -14.07
C ILE A 165 55.35 81.84 -13.32
N ILE A 166 55.20 81.76 -11.99
CA ILE A 166 54.84 82.90 -11.15
C ILE A 166 55.91 84.00 -11.27
N LYS A 167 57.21 83.66 -11.19
CA LYS A 167 58.28 84.65 -11.31
C LYS A 167 58.31 85.32 -12.69
N VAL A 168 58.10 84.56 -13.77
CA VAL A 168 58.05 85.09 -15.14
C VAL A 168 56.86 86.00 -15.35
N PHE A 169 55.69 85.66 -14.80
CA PHE A 169 54.44 86.40 -15.05
C PHE A 169 54.27 87.63 -14.16
N PHE A 170 54.66 87.56 -12.88
CA PHE A 170 54.47 88.65 -11.92
C PHE A 170 55.67 89.57 -11.76
N GLY A 171 56.83 89.26 -12.36
CA GLY A 171 57.93 90.21 -12.51
C GLY A 171 58.39 90.89 -11.22
N VAL A 172 58.37 90.19 -10.08
CA VAL A 172 58.95 90.72 -8.84
C VAL A 172 60.47 90.44 -8.90
N PRO A 173 61.32 91.47 -8.80
CA PRO A 173 62.78 91.33 -8.92
C PRO A 173 63.33 90.26 -7.97
#